data_AF-A0A2W7P399-F1
#
_entry.id   AF-A0A2W7P399-F1
#
_cell.length_a   1.000
_cell.length_b   1.000
_cell.length_c   1.000
_cell.angle_alpha   90.00
_cell.angle_beta   90.00
_cell.angle_gamma   90.00
#
_symmetry.space_group_name_H-M   'P 1'
#
loop_
_entity.id
_entity.type
_entity.pdbx_description
1 polymer ?
#
loop_
_entity_poly.entity_id
_entity_poly.type
_entity_poly.pdbx_seq_one_letter_code
_entity_poly.pdbx_strand_id
1 'polypeptide(L)'
;MSDLPENDQHMPLVSHLTELRTRLLRCVAAIFIIFAGLFAFTQQIYTFVSTPLRQYLPVGATMIATDVSSPFLTPLKLTMMVSLFLAIPVILHQIWGFIAPGLYKHEKRIAVPLLVSSILLFYTGMAFAYYLVFPLIFKFFASATPAGVEMMTDISSYLDFVMTLFFAFGVAFEIPVAVVLLVWIGVVDVKYLKKIRPYVVIGCFVVGMILTPPDIFSQTLLAVPMWLLFEIGILFGSLVSKRGEHPDDQPADDHNDQPPATQP
;
A
#
# COMPACT_ATOMS: atom_id res chain seq x y z
N MET A 1 -43.30 34.01 10.36
CA MET A 1 -43.33 33.02 9.27
C MET A 1 -41.88 32.63 9.07
N SER A 2 -41.55 31.39 9.40
CA SER A 2 -40.21 30.87 9.66
C SER A 2 -39.37 30.73 8.39
N ASP A 3 -38.25 31.46 8.33
CA ASP A 3 -37.16 31.18 7.39
C ASP A 3 -36.34 29.99 7.94
N LEU A 4 -36.46 28.83 7.31
CA LEU A 4 -35.56 27.69 7.49
C LEU A 4 -34.55 27.69 6.34
N PRO A 5 -33.23 27.79 6.59
CA PRO A 5 -32.23 27.41 5.61
C PRO A 5 -31.96 25.91 5.76
N GLU A 6 -32.71 25.07 5.05
CA GLU A 6 -32.46 23.64 4.99
C GLU A 6 -32.00 23.27 3.57
N ASN A 7 -30.68 23.36 3.34
CA ASN A 7 -30.03 22.58 2.29
C ASN A 7 -28.54 22.42 2.60
N ASP A 8 -28.25 21.77 3.72
CA ASP A 8 -26.93 21.18 3.94
C ASP A 8 -26.88 19.90 3.09
N GLN A 9 -26.50 20.07 1.81
CA GLN A 9 -26.43 18.98 0.83
C GLN A 9 -25.34 17.98 1.23
N HIS A 10 -25.71 17.00 2.04
CA HIS A 10 -25.06 15.69 2.02
C HIS A 10 -25.03 15.21 0.58
N MET A 11 -23.84 15.12 -0.02
CA MET A 11 -23.67 14.54 -1.34
C MET A 11 -24.39 13.18 -1.38
N PRO A 12 -25.35 12.97 -2.30
CA PRO A 12 -26.07 11.70 -2.36
C PRO A 12 -25.07 10.57 -2.57
N LEU A 13 -25.21 9.42 -1.88
CA LEU A 13 -24.30 8.26 -1.99
C LEU A 13 -24.01 7.88 -3.46
N VAL A 14 -24.96 8.13 -4.34
CA VAL A 14 -24.84 7.99 -5.80
C VAL A 14 -23.69 8.83 -6.36
N SER A 15 -23.54 10.09 -5.95
CA SER A 15 -22.46 10.97 -6.44
C SER A 15 -21.08 10.45 -5.99
N HIS A 16 -20.94 10.00 -4.73
CA HIS A 16 -19.70 9.42 -4.22
C HIS A 16 -19.31 8.14 -4.97
N LEU A 17 -20.29 7.28 -5.28
CA LEU A 17 -20.07 6.08 -6.11
C LEU A 17 -19.70 6.44 -7.56
N THR A 18 -20.32 7.46 -8.16
CA THR A 18 -19.96 7.92 -9.51
C THR A 18 -18.55 8.50 -9.58
N GLU A 19 -18.11 9.16 -8.51
CA GLU A 19 -16.75 9.68 -8.39
C GLU A 19 -15.74 8.54 -8.31
N LEU A 20 -15.98 7.54 -7.46
CA LEU A 20 -15.13 6.35 -7.34
C LEU A 20 -15.00 5.63 -8.69
N ARG A 21 -16.12 5.41 -9.40
CA ARG A 21 -16.13 4.79 -10.73
C ARG A 21 -15.26 5.58 -11.71
N THR A 22 -15.43 6.90 -11.76
CA THR A 22 -14.71 7.76 -12.70
C THR A 22 -13.21 7.75 -12.43
N ARG A 23 -12.81 7.79 -11.16
CA ARG A 23 -11.42 7.72 -10.73
C ARG A 23 -10.80 6.37 -11.05
N LEU A 24 -11.52 5.28 -10.76
CA LEU A 24 -11.10 3.92 -11.12
C LEU A 24 -10.88 3.77 -12.62
N LEU A 25 -11.80 4.27 -13.45
CA LEU A 25 -11.65 4.26 -14.91
C LEU A 25 -10.42 5.04 -15.39
N ARG A 26 -10.08 6.16 -14.75
CA ARG A 26 -8.86 6.92 -15.06
C ARG A 26 -7.59 6.16 -14.67
N CYS A 27 -7.59 5.47 -13.53
CA CYS A 27 -6.48 4.60 -13.13
C CYS A 27 -6.26 3.49 -14.15
N VAL A 28 -7.34 2.77 -14.50
CA VAL A 28 -7.30 1.70 -15.49
C VAL A 28 -6.84 2.23 -16.86
N ALA A 29 -7.40 3.34 -17.32
CA ALA A 29 -7.00 3.98 -18.58
C ALA A 29 -5.52 4.36 -18.58
N ALA A 30 -4.99 4.92 -17.48
CA ALA A 30 -3.58 5.26 -17.36
C ALA A 30 -2.67 4.03 -17.51
N ILE A 31 -3.02 2.93 -16.84
CA ILE A 31 -2.29 1.65 -16.96
C ILE A 31 -2.29 1.16 -18.40
N PHE A 32 -3.44 1.17 -19.08
CA PHE A 32 -3.55 0.71 -20.47
C PHE A 32 -2.86 1.63 -21.47
N ILE A 33 -2.85 2.94 -21.25
CA ILE A 33 -2.12 3.90 -22.10
C ILE A 33 -0.62 3.65 -21.99
N ILE A 34 -0.10 3.52 -20.77
CA ILE A 34 1.32 3.22 -20.55
C ILE A 34 1.67 1.84 -21.14
N PHE A 35 0.80 0.84 -20.91
CA PHE A 35 0.98 -0.50 -21.46
C PHE A 35 1.03 -0.49 -23.00
N ALA A 36 0.13 0.23 -23.66
CA ALA A 36 0.11 0.35 -25.11
C ALA A 36 1.40 0.98 -25.65
N GLY A 37 1.94 1.99 -24.95
CA GLY A 37 3.23 2.60 -25.29
C GLY A 37 4.43 1.66 -25.10
N LEU A 38 4.37 0.78 -24.09
CA LEU A 38 5.43 -0.20 -23.79
C LEU A 38 5.28 -1.52 -24.57
N PHE A 39 4.12 -1.77 -25.19
CA PHE A 39 3.79 -3.05 -25.82
C PHE A 39 4.84 -3.47 -26.86
N ALA A 40 5.28 -2.55 -27.71
CA ALA A 40 6.31 -2.80 -28.73
C ALA A 40 7.69 -3.17 -28.14
N PHE A 41 7.95 -2.80 -26.89
CA PHE A 41 9.23 -3.00 -26.19
C PHE A 41 9.21 -4.16 -25.20
N THR A 42 8.15 -4.97 -25.20
CA THR A 42 7.93 -6.05 -24.22
C THR A 42 9.12 -7.01 -24.12
N GLN A 43 9.71 -7.42 -25.24
CA GLN A 43 10.88 -8.31 -25.23
C GLN A 43 12.13 -7.64 -24.66
N GLN A 44 12.31 -6.34 -24.89
CA GLN A 44 13.45 -5.57 -24.36
C GLN A 44 13.31 -5.33 -22.86
N ILE A 45 12.09 -5.04 -22.38
CA ILE A 45 11.80 -4.90 -20.95
C ILE A 45 12.10 -6.22 -20.24
N TYR A 46 11.69 -7.33 -20.86
CA TYR A 46 11.96 -8.66 -20.31
C TYR A 46 13.45 -8.99 -20.22
N THR A 47 14.24 -8.72 -21.26
CA THR A 47 15.70 -8.95 -21.17
C THR A 47 16.35 -8.03 -20.15
N PHE A 48 15.92 -6.77 -20.07
CA PHE A 48 16.42 -5.81 -19.08
C PHE A 48 16.13 -6.24 -17.65
N VAL A 49 14.89 -6.60 -17.33
CA VAL A 49 14.47 -7.01 -15.99
C VAL A 49 15.02 -8.39 -15.62
N SER A 50 15.09 -9.33 -16.57
CA SER A 50 15.59 -10.69 -16.29
C SER A 50 17.11 -10.78 -16.10
N THR A 51 17.89 -9.82 -16.61
CA THR A 51 19.36 -9.81 -16.47
C THR A 51 19.85 -9.75 -15.02
N PRO A 52 19.45 -8.78 -14.18
CA PRO A 52 19.85 -8.76 -12.77
C PRO A 52 19.27 -9.94 -11.99
N LEU A 53 18.08 -10.40 -12.38
CA LEU A 53 17.42 -11.53 -11.74
C LEU A 53 18.19 -12.85 -11.94
N ARG A 54 18.88 -13.02 -13.08
CA ARG A 54 19.80 -14.16 -13.31
C ARG A 54 21.03 -14.14 -12.42
N GLN A 55 21.46 -12.98 -11.92
CA GLN A 55 22.67 -12.88 -11.08
C GLN A 55 22.45 -13.44 -9.67
N TYR A 56 21.18 -13.54 -9.24
CA TYR A 56 20.80 -14.15 -7.96
C TYR A 56 20.48 -15.65 -8.09
N LEU A 57 20.50 -16.20 -9.30
CA LEU A 57 20.45 -17.64 -9.52
C LEU A 57 21.86 -18.26 -9.31
N PRO A 58 21.95 -19.49 -8.78
CA PRO A 58 23.22 -20.22 -8.69
C PRO A 58 23.91 -20.33 -10.05
N VAL A 59 25.25 -20.25 -10.07
CA VAL A 59 26.05 -20.37 -11.31
C VAL A 59 25.75 -21.73 -11.97
N GLY A 60 25.10 -21.71 -13.13
CA GLY A 60 24.69 -22.90 -13.88
C GLY A 60 23.18 -23.19 -13.92
N ALA A 61 22.38 -22.49 -13.10
CA ALA A 61 20.92 -22.63 -13.15
C ALA A 61 20.37 -22.01 -14.45
N THR A 62 19.75 -22.85 -15.29
CA THR A 62 19.04 -22.41 -16.48
C THR A 62 17.58 -22.22 -16.13
N MET A 63 17.00 -21.06 -16.49
CA MET A 63 15.55 -20.89 -16.38
C MET A 63 14.88 -21.68 -17.50
N ILE A 64 14.00 -22.59 -17.10
CA ILE A 64 13.20 -23.39 -18.03
C ILE A 64 11.83 -22.73 -18.19
N ALA A 65 11.19 -22.97 -19.33
CA ALA A 65 9.77 -22.70 -19.50
C ALA A 65 9.06 -24.04 -19.44
N THR A 66 8.27 -24.28 -18.40
CA THR A 66 7.52 -25.54 -18.26
C THR A 66 6.29 -25.56 -19.17
N ASP A 67 5.65 -24.40 -19.37
CA ASP A 67 4.48 -24.27 -20.24
C ASP A 67 4.83 -23.72 -21.63
N VAL A 68 4.13 -24.23 -22.65
CA VAL A 68 4.27 -23.81 -24.05
C VAL A 68 3.94 -22.32 -24.24
N SER A 69 3.02 -21.79 -23.42
CA SER A 69 2.63 -20.38 -23.47
C SER A 69 3.59 -19.44 -22.75
N SER A 70 4.47 -19.94 -21.88
CA SER A 70 5.34 -19.11 -21.04
C SER A 70 6.23 -18.14 -21.83
N PRO A 71 6.87 -18.52 -22.95
CA PRO A 71 7.70 -17.58 -23.74
C PRO A 71 6.92 -16.39 -24.31
N PHE A 72 5.62 -16.54 -24.51
CA PHE A 72 4.76 -15.47 -25.05
C PHE A 72 4.07 -14.67 -23.94
N LEU A 73 3.47 -15.33 -22.96
CA LEU A 73 2.68 -14.66 -21.91
C LEU A 73 3.55 -13.98 -20.85
N THR A 74 4.74 -14.51 -20.58
CA THR A 74 5.59 -14.00 -19.49
C THR A 74 6.09 -12.58 -19.77
N PRO A 75 6.65 -12.25 -20.95
CA PRO A 75 7.00 -10.88 -21.28
C PRO A 75 5.78 -9.94 -21.23
N LEU A 76 4.62 -10.39 -21.73
CA LEU A 76 3.38 -9.60 -21.74
C LEU A 76 2.92 -9.26 -20.32
N LYS A 77 2.90 -10.25 -19.43
CA LYS A 77 2.54 -10.09 -18.00
C LYS A 77 3.50 -9.14 -17.30
N LEU A 78 4.79 -9.27 -17.56
CA LEU A 78 5.81 -8.37 -17.04
C LEU A 78 5.56 -6.92 -17.49
N THR A 79 5.34 -6.68 -18.78
CA THR A 79 5.07 -5.32 -19.29
C THR A 79 3.81 -4.73 -18.66
N MET A 80 2.78 -5.54 -18.43
CA MET A 80 1.56 -5.11 -17.74
C MET A 80 1.81 -4.73 -16.28
N MET A 81 2.70 -5.45 -15.58
CA MET A 81 3.07 -5.10 -14.22
C MET A 81 3.95 -3.84 -14.17
N VAL A 82 4.88 -3.70 -15.11
CA VAL A 82 5.71 -2.49 -15.22
C VAL A 82 4.85 -1.26 -15.53
N SER A 83 3.85 -1.39 -16.41
CA SER A 83 2.93 -0.29 -16.69
C SER A 83 2.10 0.07 -15.45
N LEU A 84 1.69 -0.91 -14.64
CA LEU A 84 1.05 -0.67 -13.35
C LEU A 84 1.95 0.14 -12.41
N PHE A 85 3.22 -0.26 -12.25
CA PHE A 85 4.17 0.46 -11.37
C PHE A 85 4.49 1.88 -11.85
N LEU A 86 4.53 2.11 -13.16
CA LEU A 86 4.67 3.46 -13.72
C LEU A 86 3.39 4.29 -13.57
N ALA A 87 2.22 3.65 -13.49
CA ALA A 87 0.94 4.31 -13.26
C ALA A 87 0.72 4.71 -11.79
N ILE A 88 1.53 4.23 -10.85
CA ILE A 88 1.35 4.47 -9.40
C ILE A 88 1.20 5.95 -9.02
N PRO A 89 1.99 6.90 -9.55
CA PRO A 89 1.80 8.32 -9.25
C PRO A 89 0.40 8.82 -9.63
N VAL A 90 -0.14 8.33 -10.75
CA VAL A 90 -1.51 8.65 -11.20
C VAL A 90 -2.54 7.96 -10.29
N ILE A 91 -2.33 6.69 -9.96
CA ILE A 91 -3.22 5.90 -9.10
C ILE A 91 -3.33 6.54 -7.71
N LEU A 92 -2.19 6.82 -7.07
CA LEU A 92 -2.14 7.48 -5.77
C LEU A 92 -2.77 8.87 -5.86
N HIS A 93 -2.49 9.66 -6.90
CA HIS A 93 -3.15 10.95 -7.09
C HIS A 93 -4.69 10.81 -7.18
N GLN A 94 -5.22 9.79 -7.87
CA GLN A 94 -6.67 9.58 -7.93
C GLN A 94 -7.27 9.12 -6.60
N ILE A 95 -6.58 8.23 -5.86
CA ILE A 95 -6.97 7.78 -4.52
C ILE A 95 -7.01 8.98 -3.57
N TRP A 96 -5.95 9.78 -3.54
CA TRP A 96 -5.87 11.00 -2.75
C TRP A 96 -6.94 12.01 -3.11
N GLY A 97 -7.22 12.18 -4.40
CA GLY A 97 -8.29 13.06 -4.83
C GLY A 97 -9.69 12.59 -4.40
N PHE A 98 -9.89 11.29 -4.13
CA PHE A 98 -11.14 10.74 -3.59
C PHE A 98 -11.25 10.94 -2.07
N ILE A 99 -10.12 10.92 -1.36
CA ILE A 99 -10.08 11.11 0.09
C ILE A 99 -10.12 12.59 0.46
N ALA A 100 -9.47 13.46 -0.32
CA ALA A 100 -9.40 14.90 -0.12
C ALA A 100 -10.73 15.66 0.04
N PRO A 101 -11.86 15.30 -0.61
CA PRO A 101 -13.14 15.96 -0.34
C PRO A 101 -13.72 15.66 1.06
N GLY A 102 -13.35 14.56 1.70
CA GLY A 102 -13.72 14.25 3.09
C GLY A 102 -12.91 15.02 4.14
N LEU A 103 -11.99 15.87 3.69
CA LEU A 103 -11.00 16.55 4.50
C LEU A 103 -11.37 18.03 4.61
N TYR A 104 -11.45 18.56 5.84
CA TYR A 104 -11.88 19.94 6.09
C TYR A 104 -11.08 20.93 5.22
N LYS A 105 -11.76 21.92 4.65
CA LYS A 105 -11.22 22.87 3.65
C LYS A 105 -9.91 23.58 4.05
N HIS A 106 -9.56 23.57 5.33
CA HIS A 106 -8.32 24.16 5.89
C HIS A 106 -7.11 23.20 5.89
N GLU A 107 -7.27 21.92 5.57
CA GLU A 107 -6.24 20.89 5.74
C GLU A 107 -5.57 20.39 4.44
N LYS A 108 -5.95 20.96 3.28
CA LYS A 108 -5.37 20.60 1.97
C LYS A 108 -3.84 20.70 1.91
N ARG A 109 -3.22 21.49 2.80
CA ARG A 109 -1.75 21.67 2.84
C ARG A 109 -1.01 20.42 3.35
N ILE A 110 -1.64 19.54 4.13
CA ILE A 110 -1.03 18.30 4.63
C ILE A 110 -1.25 17.15 3.64
N ALA A 111 -2.33 17.17 2.85
CA ALA A 111 -2.62 16.15 1.85
C ALA A 111 -1.56 16.07 0.74
N VAL A 112 -1.04 17.20 0.27
CA VAL A 112 0.00 17.25 -0.78
C VAL A 112 1.32 16.59 -0.35
N PRO A 113 1.95 16.95 0.79
CA PRO A 113 3.15 16.26 1.24
C PRO A 113 2.90 14.80 1.57
N LEU A 114 1.71 14.40 2.04
CA LEU A 114 1.38 12.99 2.24
C LEU A 114 1.31 12.23 0.91
N LEU A 115 0.72 12.81 -0.14
CA LEU A 115 0.70 12.23 -1.49
C LEU A 115 2.12 12.06 -2.04
N VAL A 116 2.96 13.10 -1.97
CA VAL A 116 4.35 13.00 -2.43
C VAL A 116 5.11 11.95 -1.62
N SER A 117 4.91 11.94 -0.30
CA SER A 117 5.50 10.92 0.58
C SER A 117 5.05 9.52 0.20
N SER A 118 3.77 9.29 -0.10
CA SER A 118 3.25 7.98 -0.54
C SER A 118 3.95 7.49 -1.80
N ILE A 119 4.02 8.33 -2.84
CA ILE A 119 4.70 7.99 -4.09
C ILE A 119 6.17 7.60 -3.84
N LEU A 120 6.88 8.37 -3.00
CA LEU A 120 8.26 8.06 -2.64
C LEU A 120 8.37 6.77 -1.82
N LEU A 121 7.44 6.54 -0.88
CA LEU A 121 7.41 5.35 -0.04
C LEU A 121 7.14 4.09 -0.85
N PHE A 122 6.25 4.16 -1.84
CA PHE A 122 5.98 3.04 -2.76
C PHE A 122 7.25 2.61 -3.51
N TYR A 123 7.95 3.56 -4.14
CA TYR A 123 9.20 3.25 -4.86
C TYR A 123 10.33 2.84 -3.92
N THR A 124 10.36 3.38 -2.69
CA THR A 124 11.27 2.93 -1.64
C THR A 124 10.95 1.50 -1.23
N GLY A 125 9.68 1.12 -1.14
CA GLY A 125 9.22 -0.24 -0.87
C GLY A 125 9.62 -1.21 -1.97
N MET A 126 9.49 -0.81 -3.23
CA MET A 126 10.02 -1.58 -4.35
C MET A 126 11.55 -1.74 -4.25
N ALA A 127 12.28 -0.66 -3.98
CA ALA A 127 13.73 -0.72 -3.81
C ALA A 127 14.12 -1.64 -2.64
N PHE A 128 13.39 -1.57 -1.52
CA PHE A 128 13.58 -2.44 -0.36
C PHE A 128 13.37 -3.91 -0.71
N ALA A 129 12.31 -4.23 -1.46
CA ALA A 129 12.07 -5.59 -1.94
C ALA A 129 13.22 -6.10 -2.82
N TYR A 130 13.72 -5.26 -3.74
CA TYR A 130 14.79 -5.64 -4.66
C TYR A 130 16.15 -5.80 -3.98
N TYR A 131 16.57 -4.83 -3.17
CA TYR A 131 17.93 -4.78 -2.60
C TYR A 131 18.08 -5.59 -1.32
N LEU A 132 17.01 -5.74 -0.52
CA LEU A 132 17.07 -6.45 0.75
C LEU A 132 16.38 -7.80 0.67
N VAL A 133 15.11 -7.82 0.27
CA VAL A 133 14.29 -9.02 0.46
C VAL A 133 14.68 -10.12 -0.53
N PHE A 134 14.84 -9.81 -1.82
CA PHE A 134 15.23 -10.81 -2.81
C PHE A 134 16.53 -11.54 -2.47
N PRO A 135 17.67 -10.85 -2.21
CA PRO A 135 18.91 -11.55 -1.87
C PRO A 135 18.75 -12.47 -0.66
N LEU A 136 17.97 -12.07 0.34
CA LEU A 136 17.77 -12.87 1.55
C LEU A 136 16.95 -14.14 1.26
N ILE A 137 15.85 -14.04 0.50
CA ILE A 137 15.02 -15.20 0.13
C ILE A 137 15.79 -16.16 -0.78
N PHE A 138 16.44 -15.66 -1.83
CA PHE A 138 17.17 -16.52 -2.76
C PHE A 138 18.39 -17.18 -2.10
N LYS A 139 19.09 -16.47 -1.21
CA LYS A 139 20.16 -17.06 -0.41
C LYS A 139 19.64 -18.19 0.49
N PHE A 140 18.47 -18.01 1.09
CA PHE A 140 17.84 -19.04 1.90
C PHE A 140 17.47 -20.27 1.06
N PHE A 141 16.80 -20.09 -0.08
CA PHE A 141 16.48 -21.20 -0.99
C PHE A 141 17.73 -21.92 -1.51
N ALA A 142 18.79 -21.17 -1.86
CA ALA A 142 20.06 -21.76 -2.26
C ALA A 142 20.69 -22.57 -1.12
N SER A 143 20.66 -22.08 0.12
CA SER A 143 21.20 -22.80 1.28
C SER A 143 20.38 -24.03 1.70
N ALA A 144 19.08 -24.03 1.40
CA ALA A 144 18.18 -25.13 1.72
C ALA A 144 18.25 -26.25 0.67
N THR A 145 18.89 -26.01 -0.48
CA THR A 145 19.01 -27.00 -1.55
C THR A 145 20.05 -28.05 -1.17
N PRO A 146 19.70 -29.36 -1.15
CA PRO A 146 20.64 -30.43 -0.84
C PRO A 146 21.80 -30.50 -1.83
N ALA A 147 22.99 -30.89 -1.35
CA ALA A 147 24.15 -31.10 -2.21
C ALA A 147 23.84 -32.16 -3.28
N GLY A 148 24.01 -31.79 -4.56
CA GLY A 148 23.75 -32.67 -5.71
C GLY A 148 22.42 -32.45 -6.43
N VAL A 149 21.59 -31.49 -5.99
CA VAL A 149 20.36 -31.09 -6.70
C VAL A 149 20.60 -29.76 -7.42
N GLU A 150 20.43 -29.73 -8.74
CA GLU A 150 20.44 -28.49 -9.50
C GLU A 150 19.11 -27.75 -9.33
N MET A 151 19.18 -26.50 -8.88
CA MET A 151 18.01 -25.64 -8.77
C MET A 151 17.62 -25.13 -10.17
N MET A 152 16.61 -25.75 -10.77
CA MET A 152 15.97 -25.26 -12.00
C MET A 152 14.69 -24.51 -11.65
N THR A 153 14.64 -23.21 -11.91
CA THR A 153 13.45 -22.39 -11.68
C THR A 153 12.70 -22.16 -12.99
N ASP A 154 11.37 -22.31 -12.93
CA ASP A 154 10.51 -21.91 -14.04
C ASP A 154 10.45 -20.37 -14.14
N ILE A 155 10.54 -19.87 -15.36
CA ILE A 155 10.64 -18.44 -15.61
C ILE A 155 9.35 -17.68 -15.28
N SER A 156 8.20 -18.30 -15.50
CA SER A 156 6.90 -17.69 -15.24
C SER A 156 6.68 -17.59 -13.73
N SER A 157 6.93 -18.70 -13.02
CA SER A 157 6.82 -18.79 -11.57
C SER A 157 7.78 -17.83 -10.85
N TYR A 158 9.01 -17.73 -11.34
CA TYR A 158 10.00 -16.80 -10.81
C TYR A 158 9.55 -15.34 -10.97
N LEU A 159 9.12 -14.95 -12.17
CA LEU A 159 8.65 -13.59 -12.41
C LEU A 159 7.37 -13.29 -11.64
N ASP A 160 6.45 -14.25 -11.53
CA ASP A 160 5.24 -14.11 -10.75
C ASP A 160 5.54 -13.85 -9.28
N PHE A 161 6.47 -14.61 -8.71
CA PHE A 161 6.95 -14.39 -7.35
C PHE A 161 7.55 -12.99 -7.18
N VAL A 162 8.48 -12.60 -8.06
CA VAL A 162 9.15 -11.29 -8.04
C VAL A 162 8.16 -10.14 -8.18
N MET A 163 7.24 -10.21 -9.13
CA MET A 163 6.25 -9.16 -9.38
C MET A 163 5.25 -9.04 -8.24
N THR A 164 4.79 -10.17 -7.72
CA THR A 164 3.89 -10.21 -6.56
C THR A 164 4.56 -9.60 -5.34
N LEU A 165 5.86 -9.89 -5.13
CA LEU A 165 6.62 -9.33 -4.02
C LEU A 165 6.82 -7.81 -4.14
N PHE A 166 7.14 -7.31 -5.34
CA PHE A 166 7.23 -5.88 -5.60
C PHE A 166 5.92 -5.16 -5.31
N PHE A 167 4.81 -5.71 -5.80
CA PHE A 167 3.49 -5.14 -5.58
C PHE A 167 3.15 -5.15 -4.08
N ALA A 168 3.38 -6.27 -3.41
CA ALA A 168 3.10 -6.40 -1.98
C ALA A 168 3.90 -5.43 -1.12
N PHE A 169 5.21 -5.29 -1.35
CA PHE A 169 6.01 -4.33 -0.59
C PHE A 169 5.74 -2.89 -0.98
N GLY A 170 5.48 -2.60 -2.25
CA GLY A 170 5.04 -1.27 -2.68
C GLY A 170 3.79 -0.84 -1.91
N VAL A 171 2.78 -1.71 -1.85
CA VAL A 171 1.54 -1.46 -1.09
C VAL A 171 1.78 -1.49 0.43
N ALA A 172 2.62 -2.38 0.95
CA ALA A 172 2.91 -2.44 2.38
C ALA A 172 3.63 -1.18 2.88
N PHE A 173 4.47 -0.57 2.05
CA PHE A 173 5.09 0.71 2.36
C PHE A 173 4.09 1.86 2.39
N GLU A 174 2.84 1.68 1.95
CA GLU A 174 1.76 2.66 2.15
C GLU A 174 1.06 2.52 3.50
N ILE A 175 1.31 1.44 4.26
CA ILE A 175 0.73 1.23 5.60
C ILE A 175 1.00 2.43 6.54
N PRO A 176 2.24 2.98 6.65
CA PRO A 176 2.49 4.13 7.50
C PRO A 176 1.65 5.35 7.12
N VAL A 177 1.53 5.62 5.81
CA VAL A 177 0.75 6.74 5.26
C VAL A 177 -0.73 6.53 5.59
N ALA A 178 -1.25 5.33 5.37
CA ALA A 178 -2.63 4.98 5.68
C ALA A 178 -2.94 5.13 7.19
N VAL A 179 -2.03 4.69 8.06
CA VAL A 179 -2.18 4.84 9.51
C VAL A 179 -2.19 6.31 9.93
N VAL A 180 -1.24 7.11 9.45
CA VAL A 180 -1.18 8.55 9.71
C VAL A 180 -2.47 9.24 9.26
N LEU A 181 -2.96 8.89 8.07
CA LEU A 181 -4.19 9.42 7.50
C LEU A 181 -5.43 9.08 8.34
N LEU A 182 -5.55 7.83 8.80
CA LEU A 182 -6.67 7.40 9.65
C LEU A 182 -6.69 8.10 11.00
N VAL A 183 -5.52 8.29 11.61
CA VAL A 183 -5.37 9.03 12.88
C VAL A 183 -5.68 10.50 12.66
N TRP A 184 -5.21 11.07 11.56
CA TRP A 184 -5.38 12.48 11.28
C TRP A 184 -6.83 12.89 10.97
N ILE A 185 -7.57 12.06 10.22
CA ILE A 185 -9.01 12.27 9.97
C ILE A 185 -9.85 11.97 11.24
N GLY A 186 -9.26 11.38 12.27
CA GLY A 186 -9.96 11.04 13.52
C GLY A 186 -10.84 9.79 13.43
N VAL A 187 -10.66 8.96 12.39
CA VAL A 187 -11.40 7.69 12.25
C VAL A 187 -10.95 6.68 13.30
N VAL A 188 -9.67 6.72 13.68
CA VAL A 188 -9.08 5.76 14.61
C VAL A 188 -8.08 6.44 15.55
N ASP A 189 -8.22 6.18 16.85
CA ASP A 189 -7.23 6.62 17.84
C ASP A 189 -5.94 5.82 17.82
N VAL A 190 -4.83 6.49 18.12
CA VAL A 190 -3.51 5.85 18.34
C VAL A 190 -3.60 4.78 19.43
N LYS A 191 -4.42 5.00 20.48
CA LYS A 191 -4.65 4.02 21.55
C LYS A 191 -5.31 2.74 21.02
N TYR A 192 -6.27 2.88 20.11
CA TYR A 192 -6.93 1.75 19.48
C TYR A 192 -5.98 0.97 18.57
N LEU A 193 -5.19 1.67 17.74
CA LEU A 193 -4.17 1.04 16.88
C LEU A 193 -3.15 0.24 17.68
N LYS A 194 -2.74 0.74 18.85
CA LYS A 194 -1.85 0.00 19.77
C LYS A 194 -2.52 -1.24 20.35
N LYS A 195 -3.82 -1.19 20.65
CA LYS A 195 -4.59 -2.34 21.17
C LYS A 195 -4.70 -3.46 20.13
N ILE A 196 -4.84 -3.13 18.85
CA ILE A 196 -5.00 -4.13 17.78
C ILE A 196 -3.68 -4.70 17.22
N ARG A 197 -2.52 -4.37 17.81
CA ARG A 197 -1.21 -4.88 17.38
C ARG A 197 -1.17 -6.39 17.13
N PRO A 198 -1.71 -7.27 18.02
CA PRO A 198 -1.66 -8.71 17.78
C PRO A 198 -2.40 -9.12 16.50
N TYR A 199 -3.52 -8.47 16.17
CA TYR A 199 -4.28 -8.74 14.95
C TYR A 199 -3.51 -8.32 13.69
N VAL A 200 -2.81 -7.18 13.75
CA VAL A 200 -1.98 -6.71 12.63
C VAL A 200 -0.80 -7.66 12.39
N VAL A 201 -0.14 -8.13 13.46
CA VAL A 201 0.93 -9.13 13.35
C VAL A 201 0.41 -10.39 12.65
N ILE A 202 -0.74 -10.93 13.07
CA ILE A 202 -1.36 -12.08 12.41
C ILE A 202 -1.65 -11.76 10.94
N GLY A 203 -2.18 -10.58 10.63
CA GLY A 203 -2.41 -10.13 9.26
C GLY A 203 -1.13 -10.10 8.42
N CYS A 204 -0.01 -9.60 8.96
CA CYS A 204 1.29 -9.62 8.28
C CYS A 204 1.76 -11.05 7.98
N PHE A 205 1.55 -12.00 8.90
CA PHE A 205 1.89 -13.41 8.66
C PHE A 205 0.98 -14.07 7.63
N VAL A 206 -0.32 -13.73 7.60
CA VAL A 206 -1.25 -14.21 6.58
C VAL A 206 -0.88 -13.69 5.19
N VAL A 207 -0.53 -12.40 5.09
CA VAL A 207 -0.04 -11.83 3.84
C VAL A 207 1.28 -12.49 3.43
N GLY A 208 2.22 -12.68 4.36
CA GLY A 208 3.44 -13.45 4.12
C GLY A 208 3.15 -14.84 3.55
N MET A 209 2.19 -15.57 4.12
CA MET A 209 1.79 -16.90 3.67
C MET A 209 1.20 -16.92 2.25
N ILE A 210 0.51 -15.85 1.83
CA ILE A 210 -0.04 -15.73 0.48
C ILE A 210 1.07 -15.42 -0.53
N LEU A 211 2.06 -14.63 -0.12
CA LEU A 211 3.11 -14.11 -1.01
C LEU A 211 4.32 -15.03 -1.12
N THR A 212 4.57 -15.85 -0.11
CA THR A 212 5.66 -16.83 -0.11
C THR A 212 5.10 -18.24 -0.20
N PRO A 213 5.89 -19.19 -0.72
CA PRO A 213 5.65 -20.60 -0.47
C PRO A 213 5.44 -20.87 1.04
N PRO A 214 4.89 -22.04 1.43
CA PRO A 214 4.68 -22.39 2.83
C PRO A 214 6.01 -22.68 3.55
N ASP A 215 6.85 -21.67 3.69
CA ASP A 215 8.15 -21.70 4.34
C ASP A 215 8.24 -20.62 5.43
N ILE A 216 8.53 -21.07 6.66
CA ILE A 216 8.47 -20.21 7.86
C ILE A 216 9.49 -19.07 7.78
N PHE A 217 10.65 -19.31 7.16
CA PHE A 217 11.73 -18.34 7.09
C PHE A 217 11.35 -17.15 6.19
N SER A 218 10.98 -17.39 4.94
CA SER A 218 10.58 -16.31 4.01
C SER A 218 9.30 -15.65 4.50
N GLN A 219 8.33 -16.41 5.02
CA GLN A 219 7.12 -15.83 5.62
C GLN A 219 7.44 -14.84 6.74
N THR A 220 8.34 -15.21 7.66
CA THR A 220 8.74 -14.32 8.78
C THR A 220 9.54 -13.13 8.27
N LEU A 221 10.44 -13.36 7.31
CA LEU A 221 11.25 -12.31 6.69
C LEU A 221 10.39 -11.26 5.99
N LEU A 222 9.22 -11.62 5.46
CA LEU A 222 8.25 -10.68 4.90
C LEU A 222 7.38 -10.01 5.96
N ALA A 223 6.89 -10.79 6.94
CA ALA A 223 5.97 -10.29 7.95
C ALA A 223 6.62 -9.24 8.87
N VAL A 224 7.90 -9.41 9.22
CA VAL A 224 8.62 -8.51 10.14
C VAL A 224 8.73 -7.08 9.60
N PRO A 225 9.21 -6.84 8.36
CA PRO A 225 9.22 -5.50 7.78
C PRO A 225 7.82 -4.86 7.70
N MET A 226 6.79 -5.63 7.35
CA MET A 226 5.41 -5.12 7.29
C MET A 226 4.90 -4.68 8.67
N TRP A 227 5.18 -5.47 9.71
CA TRP A 227 4.85 -5.11 11.08
C TRP A 227 5.61 -3.86 11.55
N LEU A 228 6.89 -3.75 11.18
CA LEU A 228 7.72 -2.60 11.50
C LEU A 228 7.18 -1.32 10.84
N LEU A 229 6.74 -1.39 9.58
CA LEU A 229 6.08 -0.29 8.89
C LEU A 229 4.79 0.15 9.60
N PHE A 230 4.00 -0.79 10.10
CA PHE A 230 2.83 -0.47 10.90
C PHE A 230 3.19 0.29 12.19
N GLU A 231 4.24 -0.14 12.90
CA GLU A 231 4.72 0.54 14.11
C GLU A 231 5.27 1.94 13.81
N ILE A 232 5.97 2.11 12.68
CA ILE A 232 6.37 3.42 12.15
C ILE A 232 5.14 4.29 11.88
N GLY A 233 4.09 3.73 11.29
CA GLY A 233 2.81 4.41 11.07
C GLY A 233 2.19 4.93 12.36
N ILE A 234 2.13 4.09 13.41
CA ILE A 234 1.65 4.48 14.74
C ILE A 234 2.50 5.63 15.32
N LEU A 235 3.83 5.54 15.18
CA LEU A 235 4.74 6.56 15.67
C LEU A 235 4.46 7.92 15.01
N PHE A 236 4.40 7.97 13.68
CA PHE A 236 4.07 9.19 12.95
C PHE A 236 2.65 9.69 13.22
N GLY A 237 1.67 8.78 13.34
CA GLY A 237 0.30 9.14 13.69
C GLY A 237 0.21 9.82 15.06
N SER A 238 0.99 9.36 16.04
CA SER A 238 1.05 9.99 17.37
C SER A 238 1.64 11.40 17.37
N LEU A 239 2.59 11.69 16.48
CA LEU A 239 3.16 13.02 16.31
C LEU A 239 2.15 14.00 15.69
N VAL A 240 1.27 13.52 14.81
CA VAL A 240 0.22 14.32 14.18
C VAL A 240 -0.92 14.59 15.18
N SER A 241 -1.37 13.58 15.92
CA SER A 241 -2.46 13.70 16.91
C SER A 241 -2.13 14.71 18.03
N LYS A 242 -0.88 14.72 18.53
CA LYS A 242 -0.43 15.67 19.57
C LYS A 242 -0.48 17.15 19.14
N ARG A 243 -0.53 17.42 17.83
CA ARG A 243 -0.61 18.79 17.29
C ARG A 243 -2.05 19.29 17.14
N GLY A 244 -3.03 18.40 17.23
CA GLY A 244 -4.46 18.68 17.08
C GLY A 244 -5.25 18.79 18.39
N GLU A 245 -4.65 18.51 19.56
CA GLU A 245 -5.27 18.80 20.87
C GLU A 245 -5.28 20.32 21.09
N HIS A 246 -6.29 20.99 20.54
CA HIS A 246 -6.74 22.29 21.02
C HIS A 246 -7.46 22.08 22.37
N PRO A 247 -7.25 22.94 23.39
CA PRO A 247 -7.76 22.72 24.77
C PRO A 247 -9.28 22.81 24.99
N ASP A 248 -10.13 22.58 23.98
CA ASP A 248 -11.58 22.83 24.07
C ASP A 248 -12.44 21.58 24.34
N ASP A 249 -11.85 20.39 24.49
CA ASP A 249 -12.55 19.24 25.09
C ASP A 249 -12.50 19.29 26.63
N GLN A 250 -12.83 20.45 27.21
CA GLN A 250 -13.39 20.51 28.56
C GLN A 250 -14.90 20.36 28.41
N PRO A 251 -15.55 19.36 29.03
CA PRO A 251 -16.97 19.47 29.26
C PRO A 251 -17.18 20.72 30.13
N ALA A 252 -17.76 21.76 29.53
CA ALA A 252 -18.27 22.93 30.21
C ALA A 252 -19.43 22.47 31.10
N ASP A 253 -19.09 22.02 32.31
CA ASP A 253 -20.05 21.78 33.37
C ASP A 253 -20.14 23.07 34.18
N ASP A 254 -20.85 24.05 33.62
CA ASP A 254 -21.32 25.21 34.36
C ASP A 254 -22.81 25.44 34.04
N HIS A 255 -23.65 24.86 34.89
CA HIS A 255 -24.89 25.52 35.26
C HIS A 255 -25.01 25.55 36.77
N ASN A 256 -24.40 26.58 37.34
CA ASN A 256 -24.95 27.26 38.49
C ASN A 256 -26.18 28.09 38.07
N ASP A 257 -27.25 28.03 38.88
CA ASP A 257 -28.46 28.89 38.99
C ASP A 257 -29.65 27.96 39.37
N GLN A 258 -30.40 28.02 40.47
CA GLN A 258 -30.72 29.06 41.47
C GLN A 258 -31.66 28.41 42.54
N PRO A 259 -31.64 28.79 43.83
CA PRO A 259 -32.87 28.80 44.65
C PRO A 259 -33.12 30.21 45.24
N PRO A 260 -34.29 30.58 45.81
CA PRO A 260 -35.66 30.06 45.74
C PRO A 260 -36.67 31.10 45.15
N ALA A 261 -37.86 30.67 44.73
CA ALA A 261 -38.99 31.57 44.51
C ALA A 261 -39.85 31.67 45.78
N THR A 262 -39.84 32.82 46.42
CA THR A 262 -40.78 33.22 47.47
C THR A 262 -42.01 33.91 46.87
N GLN A 263 -43.17 33.68 47.52
CA GLN A 263 -44.40 34.50 47.62
C GLN A 263 -45.61 34.14 46.73
N PRO A 264 -46.85 34.46 47.18
CA PRO A 264 -47.25 35.24 48.38
C PRO A 264 -47.82 34.42 49.55
#